data_AF-A0A5Q0TDK6-F1
#
_entry.id   AF-A0A5Q0TDK6-F1
#
_cell.length_a   1.000
_cell.length_b   1.000
_cell.length_c   1.000
_cell.angle_alpha   90.00
_cell.angle_beta   90.00
_cell.angle_gamma   90.00
#
_symmetry.space_group_name_H-M   'P 1'
#
loop_
_entity.id
_entity.type
_entity.pdbx_description
1 polymer ?
#
loop_
_entity_poly.entity_id
_entity_poly.type
_entity_poly.pdbx_seq_one_letter_code
_entity_poly.pdbx_strand_id
1 'polypeptide(L)'
;MILYDAKTGEAIRAIDSTIEMPLATDKPQLDVQLDDNQYQSFRDENDNVPYWPTEQSQWVVKERFVKVTAYNKQTKQSKEFDDKTLVDDGYTLDKPSTQFDEWINDAWVTNVEAQRTATITNGISAIDNKAATISLYWSRFAEEYVEREKAANEYKAAGYTGDVSIYVTSFADSAGLDYQTATDLILTQAEGLRALQAQLAVERMRKYELKNPELTVEQIETLCTQICDNMQTLADSYE
;
A
#
# COMPACT_ATOMS: atom_id res chain seq x y z
N MET A 1 -56.85 15.57 -28.44
CA MET A 1 -55.84 16.08 -29.41
C MET A 1 -56.11 15.41 -30.75
N ILE A 2 -56.24 16.13 -31.86
CA ILE A 2 -56.60 15.51 -33.16
C ILE A 2 -55.32 15.11 -33.88
N LEU A 3 -55.23 13.84 -34.31
CA LEU A 3 -54.14 13.37 -35.17
C LEU A 3 -54.53 13.60 -36.64
N TYR A 4 -53.64 14.28 -37.36
CA TYR A 4 -53.80 14.60 -38.77
C TYR A 4 -52.90 13.73 -39.63
N ASP A 5 -53.35 13.41 -40.83
CA ASP A 5 -52.55 12.72 -41.84
C ASP A 5 -51.44 13.67 -42.31
N ALA A 6 -50.19 13.26 -42.12
CA ALA A 6 -49.05 14.10 -42.41
C ALA A 6 -48.84 14.38 -43.92
N LYS A 7 -49.54 13.68 -44.82
CA LYS A 7 -49.46 13.88 -46.27
C LYS A 7 -50.67 14.61 -46.84
N THR A 8 -51.88 14.34 -46.33
CA THR A 8 -53.12 14.94 -46.89
C THR A 8 -53.68 16.07 -46.04
N GLY A 9 -53.28 16.18 -44.77
CA GLY A 9 -53.77 17.19 -43.83
C GLY A 9 -55.19 16.93 -43.31
N GLU A 10 -55.82 15.82 -43.72
CA GLU A 10 -57.14 15.45 -43.22
C GLU A 10 -57.06 14.85 -41.80
N ALA A 11 -58.09 15.08 -40.99
CA ALA A 11 -58.17 14.54 -39.63
C ALA A 11 -58.42 13.03 -39.68
N ILE A 12 -57.43 12.21 -39.30
CA ILE A 12 -57.53 10.75 -39.38
C ILE A 12 -58.40 10.21 -38.24
N ARG A 13 -58.29 10.83 -37.06
CA ARG A 13 -59.10 10.48 -35.89
C ARG A 13 -59.05 11.59 -34.85
N ALA A 14 -60.20 11.93 -34.27
CA ALA A 14 -60.23 12.69 -33.03
C ALA A 14 -59.82 11.75 -31.89
N ILE A 15 -58.66 11.99 -31.26
CA ILE A 15 -58.40 11.41 -29.93
C ILE A 15 -59.27 12.21 -28.98
N ASP A 16 -60.32 11.55 -28.50
CA ASP A 16 -61.18 12.06 -27.44
C ASP A 16 -60.30 12.40 -26.23
N SER A 17 -60.20 13.69 -25.92
CA SER A 17 -59.43 14.19 -24.78
C SER A 17 -60.11 13.89 -23.44
N THR A 18 -61.27 13.22 -23.44
CA THR A 18 -61.91 12.70 -22.22
C THR A 18 -61.45 11.29 -21.84
N ILE A 19 -60.63 10.63 -22.68
CA ILE A 19 -59.90 9.44 -22.24
C ILE A 19 -58.77 9.94 -21.35
N GLU A 20 -59.00 9.93 -20.04
CA GLU A 20 -57.94 9.98 -19.05
C GLU A 20 -56.86 9.01 -19.52
N MET A 21 -55.63 9.47 -19.72
CA MET A 21 -54.50 8.56 -19.84
C MET A 21 -54.44 7.84 -18.48
N PRO A 22 -54.88 6.57 -18.33
CA PRO A 22 -54.81 5.92 -17.06
C PRO A 22 -53.36 5.47 -16.96
N LEU A 23 -52.50 6.38 -16.48
CA LEU A 23 -51.40 5.95 -15.64
C LEU A 23 -51.94 5.27 -14.35
N ALA A 24 -53.26 5.38 -14.08
CA ALA A 24 -53.95 4.76 -12.97
C ALA A 24 -54.60 3.42 -13.37
N THR A 25 -54.10 2.33 -12.79
CA THR A 25 -54.77 1.02 -12.75
C THR A 25 -55.80 1.00 -11.61
N ASP A 26 -56.94 0.35 -11.81
CA ASP A 26 -57.94 0.07 -10.77
C ASP A 26 -57.55 -1.14 -9.90
N LYS A 27 -56.60 -1.95 -10.37
CA LYS A 27 -56.04 -3.08 -9.59
C LYS A 27 -55.26 -2.57 -8.37
N PRO A 28 -55.63 -3.00 -7.15
CA PRO A 28 -54.95 -2.58 -5.93
C PRO A 28 -53.50 -3.07 -5.92
N GLN A 29 -52.60 -2.29 -5.29
CA GLN A 29 -51.24 -2.74 -4.98
C GLN A 29 -51.28 -4.01 -4.14
N LEU A 30 -50.19 -4.78 -4.19
CA LEU A 30 -50.05 -5.96 -3.35
C LEU A 30 -49.95 -5.52 -1.88
N ASP A 31 -50.81 -6.08 -1.04
CA ASP A 31 -50.72 -5.90 0.42
C ASP A 31 -49.68 -6.89 0.97
N VAL A 32 -48.41 -6.58 0.72
CA VAL A 32 -47.26 -7.38 1.13
C VAL A 32 -46.23 -6.50 1.82
N GLN A 33 -45.61 -7.01 2.89
CA GLN A 33 -44.43 -6.38 3.46
C GLN A 33 -43.28 -6.53 2.45
N LEU A 34 -42.69 -5.41 2.06
CA LEU A 34 -41.52 -5.38 1.18
C LEU A 34 -40.27 -5.32 2.03
N ASP A 35 -39.24 -6.06 1.62
CA ASP A 35 -37.90 -5.86 2.14
C ASP A 35 -37.31 -4.54 1.61
N ASP A 36 -36.28 -3.99 2.27
CA ASP A 36 -35.63 -2.73 1.88
C ASP A 36 -35.14 -2.70 0.42
N ASN A 37 -34.79 -3.88 -0.13
CA ASN A 37 -34.32 -4.02 -1.51
C ASN A 37 -35.43 -4.31 -2.52
N GLN A 38 -36.71 -4.23 -2.15
CA GLN A 38 -37.83 -4.56 -3.02
C GLN A 38 -38.65 -3.31 -3.40
N TYR A 39 -39.35 -3.40 -4.52
CA TYR A 39 -40.34 -2.43 -4.95
C TYR A 39 -41.46 -3.12 -5.74
N GLN A 40 -42.66 -2.55 -5.68
CA GLN A 40 -43.76 -3.02 -6.53
C GLN A 40 -43.69 -2.35 -7.89
N SER A 41 -43.85 -3.14 -8.94
CA SER A 41 -43.86 -2.68 -10.32
C SER A 41 -45.06 -3.25 -11.04
N PHE A 42 -45.81 -2.42 -11.77
CA PHE A 42 -46.96 -2.88 -12.54
C PHE A 42 -46.49 -3.36 -13.92
N ARG A 43 -46.75 -4.63 -14.25
CA ARG A 43 -46.17 -5.33 -15.41
C ARG A 43 -47.22 -6.05 -16.24
N ASP A 44 -47.04 -6.11 -17.55
CA ASP A 44 -47.85 -6.92 -18.46
C ASP A 44 -47.39 -8.40 -18.50
N GLU A 45 -48.02 -9.19 -19.37
CA GLU A 45 -47.70 -10.61 -19.57
C GLU A 45 -46.26 -10.87 -20.06
N ASN A 46 -45.57 -9.85 -20.57
CA ASN A 46 -44.20 -9.91 -21.07
C ASN A 46 -43.19 -9.24 -20.11
N ASP A 47 -43.57 -8.93 -18.87
CA ASP A 47 -42.76 -8.24 -17.86
C ASP A 47 -42.34 -6.80 -18.23
N ASN A 48 -43.02 -6.19 -19.19
CA ASN A 48 -42.82 -4.80 -19.54
C ASN A 48 -43.72 -3.90 -18.71
N VAL A 49 -43.32 -2.64 -18.52
CA VAL A 49 -44.22 -1.63 -17.96
C VAL A 49 -45.23 -1.27 -19.07
N PRO A 50 -46.52 -1.61 -18.90
CA PRO A 50 -47.49 -1.43 -19.97
C PRO A 50 -47.73 0.07 -20.22
N TYR A 51 -47.78 0.47 -21.50
CA TYR A 51 -48.26 1.81 -21.86
C TYR A 51 -49.78 1.93 -21.66
N TRP A 52 -50.52 0.83 -21.88
CA TRP A 52 -51.93 0.68 -21.51
C TRP A 52 -52.12 -0.61 -20.71
N PRO A 53 -52.61 -0.54 -19.45
CA PRO A 53 -52.94 -1.72 -18.66
C PRO A 53 -53.91 -2.66 -19.40
N THR A 54 -53.60 -3.96 -19.41
CA THR A 54 -54.50 -5.01 -19.92
C THR A 54 -55.05 -5.85 -18.77
N GLU A 55 -56.01 -6.74 -19.07
CA GLU A 55 -56.50 -7.70 -18.07
C GLU A 55 -55.37 -8.60 -17.52
N GLN A 56 -54.32 -8.86 -18.29
CA GLN A 56 -53.14 -9.61 -17.84
C GLN A 56 -52.15 -8.78 -17.03
N SER A 57 -52.26 -7.45 -17.00
CA SER A 57 -51.32 -6.61 -16.23
C SER A 57 -51.53 -6.77 -14.72
N GLN A 58 -50.45 -6.86 -13.96
CA GLN A 58 -50.51 -7.09 -12.51
C GLN A 58 -49.35 -6.41 -11.79
N TRP A 59 -49.54 -6.12 -10.50
CA TRP A 59 -48.45 -5.72 -9.62
C TRP A 59 -47.57 -6.93 -9.33
N VAL A 60 -46.26 -6.77 -9.51
CA VAL A 60 -45.25 -7.76 -9.13
C VAL A 60 -44.21 -7.11 -8.22
N VAL A 61 -43.64 -7.90 -7.30
CA VAL A 61 -42.50 -7.46 -6.50
C VAL A 61 -41.23 -7.68 -7.31
N LYS A 62 -40.40 -6.64 -7.41
CA LYS A 62 -39.08 -6.66 -8.06
C LYS A 62 -38.02 -6.27 -7.05
N GLU A 63 -36.81 -6.79 -7.24
CA GLU A 63 -35.64 -6.34 -6.50
C GLU A 63 -35.06 -5.10 -7.16
N ARG A 64 -34.60 -4.15 -6.35
CA ARG A 64 -33.83 -3.00 -6.82
C ARG A 64 -32.46 -3.49 -7.26
N PHE A 65 -31.93 -2.83 -8.28
CA PHE A 65 -30.53 -3.01 -8.66
C PHE A 65 -29.64 -2.52 -7.52
N VAL A 66 -28.80 -3.42 -7.02
CA VAL A 66 -27.85 -3.14 -5.95
C VAL A 66 -26.49 -2.97 -6.60
N LYS A 67 -25.89 -1.80 -6.37
CA LYS A 67 -24.53 -1.54 -6.83
C LYS A 67 -23.57 -2.57 -6.22
N VAL A 68 -22.74 -3.16 -7.06
CA VAL A 68 -21.71 -4.11 -6.65
C VAL A 68 -20.34 -3.65 -7.10
N THR A 69 -19.33 -3.97 -6.29
CA THR A 69 -17.92 -3.78 -6.65
C THR A 69 -17.37 -5.10 -7.16
N ALA A 70 -16.86 -5.10 -8.39
CA ALA A 70 -16.19 -6.25 -8.97
C ALA A 70 -14.72 -5.92 -9.27
N TYR A 71 -13.87 -6.93 -9.33
CA TYR A 71 -12.43 -6.84 -9.51
C TYR A 71 -12.04 -7.47 -10.85
N ASN A 72 -11.23 -6.76 -11.63
CA ASN A 72 -10.75 -7.27 -12.91
C ASN A 72 -9.82 -8.47 -12.69
N LYS A 73 -10.11 -9.61 -13.35
CA LYS A 73 -9.37 -10.88 -13.19
C LYS A 73 -7.88 -10.79 -13.58
N GLN A 74 -7.49 -9.81 -14.41
CA GLN A 74 -6.11 -9.61 -14.85
C GLN A 74 -5.38 -8.50 -14.07
N THR A 75 -6.01 -7.33 -13.93
CA THR A 75 -5.36 -6.13 -13.38
C THR A 75 -5.62 -5.91 -11.90
N LYS A 76 -6.56 -6.66 -11.29
CA LYS A 76 -7.05 -6.49 -9.91
C LYS A 76 -7.75 -5.17 -9.62
N GLN A 77 -7.89 -4.29 -10.62
CA GLN A 77 -8.57 -3.00 -10.44
C GLN A 77 -10.06 -3.21 -10.18
N SER A 78 -10.58 -2.51 -9.19
CA SER A 78 -12.01 -2.52 -8.87
C SER A 78 -12.80 -1.64 -9.82
N LYS A 79 -14.03 -2.05 -10.13
CA LYS A 79 -15.02 -1.27 -10.88
C LYS A 79 -16.39 -1.47 -10.23
N GLU A 80 -17.15 -0.39 -10.09
CA GLU A 80 -18.54 -0.45 -9.66
C GLU A 80 -19.46 -0.78 -10.84
N PHE A 81 -20.44 -1.63 -10.60
CA PHE A 81 -21.51 -1.99 -11.52
C PHE A 81 -22.85 -1.69 -10.84
N ASP A 82 -23.84 -1.22 -11.61
CA ASP A 82 -25.15 -0.89 -11.05
C ASP A 82 -25.93 -2.13 -10.59
N ASP A 83 -25.59 -3.31 -11.11
CA ASP A 83 -26.15 -4.60 -10.70
C ASP A 83 -25.16 -5.74 -10.97
N LYS A 84 -25.28 -6.84 -10.21
CA LYS A 84 -24.45 -8.05 -10.41
C LYS A 84 -24.60 -8.68 -11.79
N THR A 85 -25.75 -8.55 -12.44
CA THR A 85 -26.01 -9.08 -13.78
C THR A 85 -25.25 -8.33 -14.88
N LEU A 86 -24.73 -7.14 -14.58
CA LEU A 86 -23.92 -6.33 -15.49
C LEU A 86 -22.42 -6.66 -15.41
N VAL A 87 -22.01 -7.50 -14.45
CA VAL A 87 -20.62 -7.93 -14.29
C VAL A 87 -20.30 -8.92 -15.41
N ASP A 88 -19.41 -8.51 -16.32
CA ASP A 88 -18.94 -9.37 -17.41
C ASP A 88 -17.90 -10.40 -16.93
N ASP A 89 -17.59 -11.39 -17.78
CA ASP A 89 -16.66 -12.48 -17.45
C ASP A 89 -15.21 -12.00 -17.21
N GLY A 90 -14.86 -10.75 -17.54
CA GLY A 90 -13.57 -10.17 -17.19
C GLY A 90 -13.43 -9.81 -15.71
N TYR A 91 -14.51 -9.89 -14.93
CA TYR A 91 -14.57 -9.46 -13.53
C TYR A 91 -15.06 -10.57 -12.59
N THR A 92 -14.71 -10.44 -11.31
CA THR A 92 -15.21 -11.27 -10.22
C THR A 92 -15.68 -10.39 -9.06
N LEU A 93 -16.67 -10.85 -8.30
CA LEU A 93 -17.06 -10.17 -7.05
C LEU A 93 -16.09 -10.50 -5.90
N ASP A 94 -15.28 -11.55 -6.07
CA ASP A 94 -14.28 -11.93 -5.09
C ASP A 94 -13.13 -10.93 -5.08
N LYS A 95 -12.79 -10.44 -3.89
CA LYS A 95 -11.69 -9.50 -3.72
C LYS A 95 -10.36 -10.26 -3.65
N PRO A 96 -9.30 -9.82 -4.37
CA PRO A 96 -7.97 -10.35 -4.15
C PRO A 96 -7.50 -10.03 -2.72
N SER A 97 -6.93 -11.03 -2.05
CA SER A 97 -6.40 -10.91 -0.69
C SER A 97 -5.05 -10.20 -0.68
N THR A 98 -4.23 -10.43 -1.71
CA THR A 98 -2.90 -9.85 -1.84
C THR A 98 -2.70 -9.21 -3.21
N GLN A 99 -1.73 -8.30 -3.32
CA GLN A 99 -1.32 -7.73 -4.61
C GLN A 99 -0.69 -8.76 -5.56
N PHE A 100 -0.24 -9.90 -5.01
CA PHE A 100 0.39 -10.99 -5.74
C PHE A 100 -0.63 -12.04 -6.20
N ASP A 101 -1.92 -11.83 -5.93
CA ASP A 101 -2.95 -12.76 -6.36
C ASP A 101 -3.13 -12.70 -7.89
N GLU A 102 -3.37 -13.88 -8.45
CA GLU A 102 -3.66 -14.14 -9.86
C GLU A 102 -4.96 -14.95 -9.94
N TRP A 103 -5.80 -14.65 -10.93
CA TRP A 103 -7.06 -15.39 -11.13
C TRP A 103 -6.76 -16.70 -11.85
N ILE A 104 -6.87 -17.83 -11.14
CA ILE A 104 -6.56 -19.17 -11.65
C ILE A 104 -7.68 -20.12 -11.24
N ASN A 105 -8.27 -20.83 -12.21
CA ASN A 105 -9.33 -21.82 -11.98
C ASN A 105 -10.49 -21.30 -11.10
N ASP A 106 -11.03 -20.13 -11.47
CA ASP A 106 -12.14 -19.47 -10.79
C ASP A 106 -11.90 -19.08 -9.33
N ALA A 107 -10.63 -18.90 -8.95
CA ALA A 107 -10.25 -18.41 -7.63
C ALA A 107 -9.02 -17.51 -7.69
N TRP A 108 -8.88 -16.62 -6.70
CA TRP A 108 -7.64 -15.91 -6.46
C TRP A 108 -6.60 -16.85 -5.85
N VAL A 109 -5.44 -16.95 -6.48
CA VAL A 109 -4.30 -17.73 -6.01
C VAL A 109 -3.09 -16.81 -5.88
N THR A 110 -2.49 -16.76 -4.70
CA THR A 110 -1.30 -15.94 -4.45
C THR A 110 -0.08 -16.50 -5.19
N ASN A 111 0.56 -15.67 -6.02
CA ASN A 111 1.85 -15.99 -6.62
C ASN A 111 2.97 -15.84 -5.59
N VAL A 112 3.29 -16.96 -4.93
CA VAL A 112 4.30 -17.03 -3.85
C VAL A 112 5.69 -16.64 -4.33
N GLU A 113 6.07 -16.94 -5.57
CA GLU A 113 7.40 -16.61 -6.09
C GLU A 113 7.54 -15.12 -6.38
N ALA A 114 6.49 -14.49 -6.94
CA ALA A 114 6.44 -13.05 -7.12
C ALA A 114 6.48 -12.31 -5.77
N GLN A 115 5.72 -12.81 -4.78
CA GLN A 115 5.75 -12.30 -3.42
C GLN A 115 7.16 -12.41 -2.82
N ARG A 116 7.78 -13.59 -2.89
CA ARG A 116 9.13 -13.84 -2.38
C ARG A 116 10.15 -12.91 -3.02
N THR A 117 10.11 -12.75 -4.33
CA THR A 117 11.03 -11.86 -5.05
C THR A 117 10.87 -10.40 -4.62
N ALA A 118 9.63 -9.93 -4.44
CA ALA A 118 9.35 -8.59 -3.96
C ALA A 118 9.84 -8.40 -2.51
N THR A 119 9.59 -9.36 -1.63
CA THR A 119 10.05 -9.34 -0.23
C THR A 119 11.57 -9.28 -0.13
N ILE A 120 12.31 -10.07 -0.92
CA ILE A 120 13.79 -10.01 -0.96
C ILE A 120 14.27 -8.64 -1.44
N THR A 121 13.67 -8.11 -2.51
CA THR A 121 14.07 -6.82 -3.09
C THR A 121 13.86 -5.68 -2.10
N ASN A 122 12.70 -5.68 -1.43
CA ASN A 122 12.38 -4.70 -0.40
C ASN A 122 13.31 -4.83 0.81
N GLY A 123 13.58 -6.06 1.26
CA GLY A 123 14.48 -6.31 2.39
C GLY A 123 15.92 -5.86 2.13
N ILE A 124 16.46 -6.15 0.95
CA ILE A 124 17.79 -5.66 0.52
C ILE A 124 17.83 -4.13 0.56
N SER A 125 16.80 -3.48 0.02
CA SER A 125 16.71 -2.01 -0.02
C SER A 125 16.61 -1.41 1.38
N ALA A 126 15.83 -2.02 2.27
CA ALA A 126 15.70 -1.59 3.66
C ALA A 126 17.04 -1.68 4.41
N ILE A 127 17.77 -2.80 4.27
CA ILE A 127 19.09 -2.98 4.90
C ILE A 127 20.09 -1.95 4.37
N ASP A 128 20.15 -1.74 3.04
CA ASP A 128 21.05 -0.76 2.43
C ASP A 128 20.74 0.67 2.89
N ASN A 129 19.46 1.05 2.93
CA ASN A 129 19.03 2.37 3.39
C ASN A 129 19.33 2.59 4.86
N LYS A 130 19.07 1.60 5.72
CA LYS A 130 19.37 1.66 7.15
C LYS A 130 20.86 1.87 7.41
N ALA A 131 21.72 1.09 6.74
CA ALA A 131 23.16 1.25 6.83
C ALA A 131 23.63 2.63 6.35
N ALA A 132 23.04 3.16 5.27
CA ALA A 132 23.35 4.50 4.77
C ALA A 132 22.95 5.59 5.76
N THR A 133 21.76 5.51 6.36
CA THR A 133 21.31 6.45 7.40
C THR A 133 22.24 6.47 8.61
N ILE A 134 22.65 5.30 9.12
CA ILE A 134 23.58 5.20 10.24
C ILE A 134 24.96 5.76 9.86
N SER A 135 25.46 5.40 8.68
CA SER A 135 26.76 5.87 8.21
C SER A 135 26.82 7.40 8.10
N LEU A 136 25.74 8.04 7.63
CA LEU A 136 25.64 9.50 7.55
C LEU A 136 25.75 10.20 8.92
N TYR A 137 25.20 9.58 9.96
CA TYR A 137 25.30 10.10 11.33
C TYR A 137 26.76 10.07 11.81
N TRP A 138 27.41 8.92 11.64
CA TRP A 138 28.81 8.72 12.05
C TRP A 138 29.82 9.54 11.23
N SER A 139 29.53 9.84 9.96
CA SER A 139 30.47 10.54 9.08
C SER A 139 30.33 12.07 9.11
N ARG A 140 29.42 12.64 9.91
CA ARG A 140 29.10 14.08 9.86
C ARG A 140 30.31 14.98 10.14
N PHE A 141 31.26 14.52 10.96
CA PHE A 141 32.50 15.23 11.31
C PHE A 141 33.75 14.40 10.95
N ALA A 142 33.69 13.58 9.90
CA ALA A 142 34.76 12.63 9.58
C ALA A 142 36.14 13.29 9.41
N GLU A 143 36.23 14.42 8.70
CA GLU A 143 37.49 15.14 8.50
C GLU A 143 38.07 15.64 9.83
N GLU A 144 37.21 16.15 10.72
CA GLU A 144 37.63 16.59 12.05
C GLU A 144 38.14 15.41 12.90
N TYR A 145 37.49 14.25 12.84
CA TYR A 145 37.94 13.05 13.54
C TYR A 145 39.31 12.56 13.04
N VAL A 146 39.57 12.63 11.73
CA VAL A 146 40.87 12.30 11.15
C VAL A 146 41.97 13.22 11.67
N GLU A 147 41.73 14.54 11.68
CA GLU A 147 42.72 15.50 12.17
C GLU A 147 42.95 15.38 13.68
N ARG A 148 41.90 15.09 14.46
CA ARG A 148 42.01 14.79 15.90
C ARG A 148 42.85 13.54 16.17
N GLU A 149 42.56 12.45 15.47
CA GLU A 149 43.31 11.18 15.60
C GLU A 149 44.77 11.38 15.19
N LYS A 150 45.04 12.10 14.11
CA LYS A 150 46.40 12.42 13.66
C LYS A 150 47.17 13.20 14.72
N ALA A 151 46.60 14.29 15.23
CA ALA A 151 47.22 15.11 16.27
C ALA A 151 47.49 14.32 17.56
N ALA A 152 46.54 13.47 17.97
CA ALA A 152 46.71 12.59 19.13
C ALA A 152 47.84 11.57 18.92
N ASN A 153 47.93 10.96 17.73
CA ASN A 153 49.02 10.05 17.38
C ASN A 153 50.40 10.74 17.38
N GLU A 154 50.49 11.97 16.86
CA GLU A 154 51.75 12.74 16.86
C GLU A 154 52.23 13.03 18.29
N TYR A 155 51.34 13.49 19.18
CA TYR A 155 51.68 13.75 20.57
C TYR A 155 52.07 12.47 21.34
N LYS A 156 51.33 11.38 21.11
CA LYS A 156 51.67 10.06 21.68
C LYS A 156 53.02 9.53 21.18
N ALA A 157 53.31 9.68 19.88
CA ALA A 157 54.59 9.28 19.29
C ALA A 157 55.78 10.10 19.82
N ALA A 158 55.56 11.35 20.22
CA ALA A 158 56.53 12.18 20.93
C ALA A 158 56.67 11.83 22.43
N GLY A 159 56.04 10.74 22.89
CA GLY A 159 56.07 10.33 24.30
C GLY A 159 55.29 11.26 25.22
N TYR A 160 54.23 11.91 24.71
CA TYR A 160 53.42 12.91 25.42
C TYR A 160 54.24 14.13 25.87
N THR A 161 55.22 14.55 25.06
CA THR A 161 56.05 15.73 25.31
C THR A 161 56.00 16.72 24.14
N GLY A 162 56.34 17.98 24.41
CA GLY A 162 56.32 19.05 23.41
C GLY A 162 54.97 19.75 23.28
N ASP A 163 54.80 20.45 22.15
CA ASP A 163 53.61 21.26 21.89
C ASP A 163 52.37 20.37 21.65
N VAL A 164 51.27 20.68 22.33
CA VAL A 164 50.01 19.94 22.24
C VAL A 164 49.07 20.65 21.26
N SER A 165 48.50 19.89 20.33
CA SER A 165 47.55 20.42 19.34
C SER A 165 46.29 20.99 19.99
N ILE A 166 45.69 22.00 19.33
CA ILE A 166 44.42 22.62 19.73
C ILE A 166 43.29 21.59 19.89
N TYR A 167 43.35 20.48 19.16
CA TYR A 167 42.36 19.40 19.26
C TYR A 167 42.43 18.65 20.58
N VAL A 168 43.65 18.36 21.06
CA VAL A 168 43.87 17.65 22.33
C VAL A 168 43.66 18.62 23.50
N THR A 169 44.16 19.86 23.40
CA THR A 169 44.00 20.84 24.49
C THR A 169 42.54 21.22 24.68
N SER A 170 41.79 21.53 23.62
CA SER A 170 40.39 21.93 23.76
C SER A 170 39.50 20.80 24.29
N PHE A 171 39.77 19.54 23.92
CA PHE A 171 39.09 18.37 24.49
C PHE A 171 39.45 18.18 25.96
N ALA A 172 40.74 18.23 26.30
CA ALA A 172 41.22 18.09 27.67
C ALA A 172 40.62 19.15 28.60
N ASP A 173 40.70 20.42 28.20
CA ASP A 173 40.19 21.55 28.98
C ASP A 173 38.67 21.47 29.18
N SER A 174 37.93 21.08 28.14
CA SER A 174 36.46 20.93 28.21
C SER A 174 36.02 19.74 29.05
N ALA A 175 36.78 18.64 29.02
CA ALA A 175 36.49 17.41 29.76
C ALA A 175 37.09 17.39 31.18
N GLY A 176 37.93 18.36 31.54
CA GLY A 176 38.64 18.40 32.82
C GLY A 176 39.70 17.30 32.97
N LEU A 177 40.37 16.94 31.86
CA LEU A 177 41.36 15.87 31.78
C LEU A 177 42.76 16.43 31.57
N ASP A 178 43.79 15.64 31.92
CA ASP A 178 45.15 15.92 31.47
C ASP A 178 45.33 15.55 29.98
N TYR A 179 46.36 16.13 29.34
CA TYR A 179 46.59 15.96 27.90
C TYR A 179 46.90 14.52 27.49
N GLN A 180 47.53 13.73 28.36
CA GLN A 180 47.82 12.32 28.05
C GLN A 180 46.52 11.51 28.05
N THR A 181 45.70 11.65 29.09
CA THR A 181 44.38 10.99 29.19
C THR A 181 43.46 11.41 28.03
N ALA A 182 43.41 12.70 27.71
CA ALA A 182 42.66 13.21 26.57
C ALA A 182 43.10 12.59 25.24
N THR A 183 44.41 12.48 25.02
CA THR A 183 45.00 11.88 23.82
C THR A 183 44.59 10.41 23.68
N ASP A 184 44.73 9.63 24.75
CA ASP A 184 44.38 8.21 24.71
C ASP A 184 42.88 7.98 24.52
N LEU A 185 42.02 8.84 25.07
CA LEU A 185 40.58 8.80 24.82
C LEU A 185 40.22 9.12 23.37
N ILE A 186 40.82 10.14 22.75
CA ILE A 186 40.61 10.46 21.33
C ILE A 186 40.95 9.24 20.45
N LEU A 187 42.10 8.60 20.71
CA LEU A 187 42.52 7.41 19.96
C LEU A 187 41.57 6.22 20.20
N THR A 188 41.13 6.02 21.44
CA THR A 188 40.17 4.96 21.80
C THR A 188 38.83 5.18 21.10
N GLN A 189 38.32 6.42 21.06
CA GLN A 189 37.09 6.76 20.36
C GLN A 189 37.21 6.53 18.85
N ALA A 190 38.35 6.92 18.24
CA ALA A 190 38.59 6.71 16.81
C ALA A 190 38.67 5.21 16.45
N GLU A 191 39.31 4.39 17.28
CA GLU A 191 39.33 2.94 17.11
C GLU A 191 37.95 2.32 17.30
N GLY A 192 37.21 2.74 18.34
CA GLY A 192 35.83 2.30 18.59
C GLY A 192 34.89 2.59 17.42
N LEU A 193 34.95 3.80 16.86
CA LEU A 193 34.17 4.17 15.68
C LEU A 193 34.51 3.29 14.47
N ARG A 194 35.80 3.05 14.19
CA ARG A 194 36.21 2.15 13.10
C ARG A 194 35.71 0.72 13.31
N ALA A 195 35.72 0.22 14.54
CA ALA A 195 35.21 -1.10 14.87
C ALA A 195 33.69 -1.19 14.63
N LEU A 196 32.92 -0.17 15.04
CA LEU A 196 31.48 -0.10 14.79
C LEU A 196 31.16 -0.02 13.28
N GLN A 197 31.90 0.79 12.52
CA GLN A 197 31.76 0.87 11.07
C GLN A 197 32.03 -0.46 10.36
N ALA A 198 33.06 -1.20 10.81
CA ALA A 198 33.35 -2.53 10.28
C ALA A 198 32.21 -3.52 10.58
N GLN A 199 31.67 -3.51 11.80
CA GLN A 199 30.54 -4.36 12.19
C GLN A 199 29.26 -4.01 11.41
N LEU A 200 28.98 -2.72 11.21
CA LEU A 200 27.87 -2.27 10.37
C LEU A 200 27.99 -2.81 8.94
N ALA A 201 29.20 -2.76 8.36
CA ALA A 201 29.45 -3.29 7.02
C ALA A 201 29.22 -4.81 6.95
N VAL A 202 29.61 -5.56 7.99
CA VAL A 202 29.34 -7.00 8.09
C VAL A 202 27.84 -7.28 8.14
N GLU A 203 27.09 -6.63 9.03
CA GLU A 203 25.63 -6.80 9.11
C GLU A 203 24.95 -6.45 7.79
N ARG A 204 25.37 -5.37 7.13
CA ARG A 204 24.85 -4.99 5.82
C ARG A 204 25.04 -6.10 4.77
N MET A 205 26.16 -6.82 4.79
CA MET A 205 26.40 -7.91 3.83
C MET A 205 25.48 -9.11 4.04
N ARG A 206 24.89 -9.27 5.23
CA ARG A 206 23.92 -10.34 5.51
C ARG A 206 22.63 -10.24 4.69
N LYS A 207 22.39 -9.12 3.98
CA LYS A 207 21.30 -9.01 2.98
C LYS A 207 21.32 -10.11 1.90
N TYR A 208 22.45 -10.74 1.65
CA TYR A 208 22.54 -11.88 0.74
C TYR A 208 21.94 -13.17 1.31
N GLU A 209 21.84 -13.30 2.65
CA GLU A 209 21.17 -14.43 3.32
C GLU A 209 19.69 -14.51 2.92
N LEU A 210 19.05 -13.37 2.64
CA LEU A 210 17.66 -13.28 2.17
C LEU A 210 17.42 -14.05 0.86
N LYS A 211 18.47 -14.30 0.07
CA LYS A 211 18.37 -15.01 -1.21
C LYS A 211 18.33 -16.53 -1.07
N ASN A 212 18.53 -17.08 0.13
CA ASN A 212 18.49 -18.52 0.36
C ASN A 212 17.15 -19.11 -0.11
N PRO A 213 17.14 -20.06 -1.06
CA PRO A 213 15.91 -20.63 -1.63
C PRO A 213 15.05 -21.37 -0.61
N GLU A 214 15.64 -21.84 0.49
CA GLU A 214 14.92 -22.59 1.54
C GLU A 214 14.11 -21.69 2.49
N LEU A 215 14.28 -20.37 2.42
CA LEU A 215 13.56 -19.44 3.28
C LEU A 215 12.16 -19.14 2.75
N THR A 216 11.17 -19.20 3.66
CA THR A 216 9.82 -18.69 3.42
C THR A 216 9.80 -17.17 3.41
N VAL A 217 8.71 -16.58 2.88
CA VAL A 217 8.50 -15.12 2.89
C VAL A 217 8.59 -14.55 4.31
N GLU A 218 7.92 -15.18 5.28
CA GLU A 218 7.94 -14.77 6.69
C GLU A 218 9.35 -14.82 7.31
N GLN A 219 10.13 -15.85 6.96
CA GLN A 219 11.51 -15.97 7.44
C GLN A 219 12.41 -14.89 6.82
N ILE A 220 12.20 -14.53 5.55
CA ILE A 220 12.92 -13.43 4.90
C ILE A 220 12.61 -12.10 5.59
N GLU A 221 11.33 -11.83 5.91
CA GLU A 221 10.91 -10.63 6.63
C GLU A 221 11.51 -10.57 8.04
N THR A 222 11.45 -11.68 8.77
CA THR A 222 12.03 -11.79 10.12
C THR A 222 13.53 -11.54 10.11
N LEU A 223 14.25 -12.17 9.17
CA LEU A 223 15.69 -11.99 9.03
C LEU A 223 16.06 -10.56 8.63
N CYS A 224 15.28 -9.92 7.75
CA CYS A 224 15.47 -8.52 7.40
C CYS A 224 15.33 -7.61 8.62
N THR A 225 14.27 -7.79 9.42
CA THR A 225 14.04 -7.03 10.66
C THR A 225 15.20 -7.23 11.63
N GLN A 226 15.61 -8.48 11.87
CA GLN A 226 16.74 -8.80 12.74
C GLN A 226 18.04 -8.08 12.31
N ILE A 227 18.38 -8.10 11.02
CA ILE A 227 19.57 -7.40 10.51
C ILE A 227 19.45 -5.90 10.74
N CYS A 228 18.29 -5.30 10.48
CA CYS A 228 18.04 -3.88 10.71
C CYS A 228 18.15 -3.49 12.20
N ASP A 229 17.67 -4.33 13.10
CA ASP A 229 17.71 -4.12 14.55
C ASP A 229 19.14 -4.27 15.10
N ASN A 230 19.90 -5.24 14.60
CA ASN A 230 21.32 -5.38 14.90
C ASN A 230 22.09 -4.11 14.50
N MET A 231 21.86 -3.61 13.27
CA MET A 231 22.49 -2.37 12.81
C MET A 231 22.08 -1.17 13.68
N GLN A 232 20.82 -1.10 14.12
CA GLN A 232 20.39 -0.03 15.03
C GLN A 232 21.09 -0.14 16.39
N THR A 233 21.24 -1.34 16.95
CA THR A 233 21.95 -1.56 18.21
C THR A 233 23.41 -1.12 18.13
N LEU A 234 24.07 -1.35 16.98
CA LEU A 234 25.42 -0.83 16.73
C LEU A 234 25.45 0.70 16.70
N ALA A 235 24.45 1.34 16.09
CA ALA A 235 24.33 2.79 16.05
C ALA A 235 24.15 3.38 17.45
N ASP A 236 23.27 2.79 18.27
CA ASP A 236 22.97 3.23 19.63
C ASP A 236 24.16 3.03 20.57
N SER A 237 25.06 2.08 20.26
CA SER A 237 26.29 1.84 21.04
C SER A 237 27.38 2.91 20.83
N TYR A 238 27.20 3.80 19.85
CA TYR A 238 28.12 4.93 19.63
C TYR A 238 27.76 6.16 20.48
N GLU A 239 26.57 6.21 21.07
CA GLU A 239 26.10 7.29 21.96
C GLU A 239 26.62 7.14 23.39
#